data_AF-A0A378W218-F1
#
_entry.id   AF-A0A378W218-F1
#
_cell.length_a   1.000
_cell.length_b   1.000
_cell.length_c   1.000
_cell.angle_alpha   90.00
_cell.angle_beta   90.00
_cell.angle_gamma   90.00
#
_symmetry.space_group_name_H-M   'P 1'
#
loop_
_entity.id
_entity.type
_entity.pdbx_description
1 polymer ?
#
loop_
_entity_poly.entity_id
_entity_poly.type
_entity_poly.pdbx_seq_one_letter_code
_entity_poly.pdbx_strand_id
1 'polypeptide(L)'
;MGKNAQTAWIFHPSCTGHDPGANHPDSPDRILCIEQALRRAGIWQHLQTVEAEEISDTRLALVRSSKYLNRLESCLPEDGKICRLDDDTVISKTPCPPPVFPPVRQFRQSIWS
;
A
#
# COMPACT_ATOMS: atom_id res chain seq x y z
N MET A 1 37.24 -2.58 -0.12
CA MET A 1 36.36 -1.46 -0.50
C MET A 1 34.96 -1.76 0.00
N GLY A 2 34.60 -1.26 1.19
CA GLY A 2 33.26 -1.40 1.73
C GLY A 2 32.30 -0.52 0.93
N LYS A 3 31.23 -1.09 0.40
CA LYS A 3 30.24 -0.35 -0.38
C LYS A 3 29.57 0.70 0.53
N ASN A 4 29.47 1.94 0.06
CA ASN A 4 28.59 2.95 0.64
C ASN A 4 27.15 2.46 0.52
N ALA A 5 26.68 1.69 1.50
CA ALA A 5 25.29 1.27 1.56
C ALA A 5 24.44 2.47 1.96
N GLN A 6 23.59 2.94 1.06
CA GLN A 6 22.59 3.97 1.33
C GLN A 6 21.28 3.30 1.70
N THR A 7 20.72 3.65 2.85
CA THR A 7 19.42 3.13 3.30
C THR A 7 18.31 4.00 2.73
N ALA A 8 17.27 3.37 2.19
CA ALA A 8 16.13 4.07 1.60
C ALA A 8 14.85 3.92 2.46
N TRP A 9 14.06 4.98 2.53
CA TRP A 9 12.68 4.98 2.95
C TRP A 9 11.79 4.92 1.71
N ILE A 10 11.08 3.82 1.52
CA ILE A 10 10.21 3.59 0.36
C ILE A 10 8.76 3.74 0.82
N PHE A 11 8.02 4.66 0.20
CA PHE A 11 6.64 4.96 0.57
C PHE A 11 5.87 5.56 -0.61
N HIS A 12 4.55 5.38 -0.68
CA HIS A 12 3.70 6.08 -1.64
C HIS A 12 2.52 6.75 -0.92
N PRO A 13 2.17 8.03 -1.24
CA PRO A 13 1.14 8.78 -0.51
C PRO A 13 -0.22 8.09 -0.40
N SER A 14 -0.60 7.29 -1.39
CA SER A 14 -1.88 6.56 -1.38
C SER A 14 -2.02 5.55 -0.24
N CYS A 15 -0.92 5.07 0.36
CA CYS A 15 -0.98 4.21 1.55
C CYS A 15 -1.67 4.89 2.74
N THR A 16 -1.78 6.21 2.75
CA THR A 16 -2.51 6.97 3.78
C THR A 16 -4.02 6.94 3.61
N GLY A 17 -4.53 6.53 2.45
CA GLY A 17 -5.96 6.40 2.17
C GLY A 17 -6.53 5.01 2.41
N HIS A 18 -5.79 4.13 3.09
CA HIS A 18 -6.36 2.87 3.57
C HIS A 18 -7.24 3.15 4.80
N ASP A 19 -8.48 2.67 4.78
CA ASP A 19 -9.43 2.83 5.88
C ASP A 19 -10.12 1.49 6.19
N PRO A 20 -9.53 0.66 7.06
CA PRO A 20 -10.12 -0.60 7.47
C PRO A 20 -11.28 -0.44 8.47
N GLY A 21 -11.62 0.79 8.85
CA GLY A 21 -12.61 1.11 9.87
C GLY A 21 -12.01 1.38 11.24
N ALA A 22 -12.83 2.00 12.09
CA ALA A 22 -12.42 2.42 13.43
C ALA A 22 -11.96 1.23 14.30
N ASN A 23 -10.88 1.46 15.06
CA ASN A 23 -10.25 0.50 15.97
C ASN A 23 -9.58 -0.72 15.33
N HIS A 24 -9.49 -0.78 13.99
CA HIS A 24 -8.67 -1.81 13.35
C HIS A 24 -7.17 -1.53 13.62
N PRO A 25 -6.35 -2.54 13.97
CA PRO A 25 -4.94 -2.32 14.23
C PRO A 25 -4.16 -1.88 12.98
N ASP A 26 -4.68 -2.17 11.79
CA ASP A 26 -4.04 -1.81 10.51
C ASP A 26 -4.35 -0.37 10.04
N SER A 27 -4.12 0.62 10.91
CA SER A 27 -4.35 2.04 10.57
C SER A 27 -3.18 2.62 9.75
N PRO A 28 -3.45 3.52 8.77
CA PRO A 28 -2.42 4.30 8.08
C PRO A 28 -1.55 5.14 9.04
N ASP A 29 -2.06 5.45 10.25
CA ASP A 29 -1.30 6.15 11.29
C ASP A 29 0.00 5.43 11.68
N ARG A 30 0.08 4.11 11.47
CA ARG A 30 1.31 3.32 11.68
C ARG A 30 2.48 3.92 10.91
N ILE A 31 2.26 4.31 9.64
CA ILE A 31 3.29 4.87 8.77
C ILE A 31 3.73 6.25 9.30
N LEU A 32 2.78 7.11 9.65
CA LEU A 32 3.05 8.44 10.21
C LEU A 32 3.84 8.34 11.52
N CYS A 33 3.48 7.39 12.38
CA CYS A 33 4.17 7.14 13.64
C CYS A 33 5.63 6.71 13.43
N ILE A 34 5.88 5.82 12.47
CA ILE A 34 7.24 5.37 12.11
C ILE A 34 8.06 6.55 11.58
N GLU A 35 7.51 7.34 10.65
CA GLU A 35 8.19 8.53 10.13
C GLU A 35 8.56 9.51 11.26
N GLN A 36 7.62 9.82 12.14
CA GLN A 36 7.87 10.70 13.29
C GLN A 36 8.91 10.15 14.24
N ALA A 37 8.94 8.84 14.48
CA ALA A 37 9.96 8.19 15.31
C ALA A 37 11.35 8.31 14.67
N LEU A 38 11.47 8.06 13.36
CA LEU A 38 12.72 8.20 12.60
C LEU A 38 13.23 9.65 12.60
N ARG A 39 12.34 10.63 12.48
CA ARG A 39 12.68 12.06 12.57
C ARG A 39 13.16 12.44 13.97
N ARG A 40 12.44 12.04 15.02
CA ARG A 40 12.82 12.31 16.42
C ARG A 40 14.16 11.68 16.80
N ALA A 41 14.46 10.51 16.25
CA ALA A 41 15.73 9.83 16.46
C ALA A 41 16.90 10.42 15.63
N GLY A 42 16.66 11.43 14.79
CA GLY A 42 17.68 11.99 13.90
C GLY A 42 18.13 11.04 12.78
N ILE A 43 17.42 9.93 12.56
CA ILE A 43 17.75 8.93 11.53
C ILE A 43 17.30 9.40 10.16
N TRP A 44 16.19 10.13 10.09
CA TRP A 44 15.54 10.53 8.83
C TRP A 44 16.49 11.21 7.84
N GLN A 45 17.38 12.09 8.32
CA GLN A 45 18.35 12.81 7.50
C GLN A 45 19.39 11.91 6.79
N HIS A 46 19.51 10.65 7.23
CA HIS A 46 20.42 9.66 6.65
C HIS A 46 19.71 8.72 5.66
N LEU A 47 18.40 8.86 5.48
CA LEU A 47 17.61 8.03 4.58
C LEU A 47 17.42 8.73 3.23
N GLN A 48 17.51 7.96 2.15
CA GLN A 48 17.02 8.39 0.84
C GLN A 48 15.52 8.13 0.76
N THR A 49 14.71 9.16 0.59
CA THR A 49 13.27 9.00 0.35
C THR A 49 13.03 8.63 -1.11
N VAL A 50 12.33 7.52 -1.34
CA VAL A 50 11.96 7.02 -2.67
C VAL A 50 10.46 6.79 -2.70
N GLU A 51 9.79 7.36 -3.70
CA GLU A 51 8.37 7.09 -3.91
C GLU A 51 8.20 5.69 -4.52
N ALA A 52 7.31 4.88 -3.97
CA ALA A 52 7.09 3.52 -4.46
C ALA A 52 6.30 3.53 -5.78
N GLU A 53 6.80 2.81 -6.79
CA GLU A 53 6.10 2.65 -8.07
C GLU A 53 4.99 1.59 -7.99
N GLU A 54 3.98 1.74 -8.84
CA GLU A 54 2.96 0.71 -9.00
C GLU A 54 3.56 -0.56 -9.62
N ILE A 55 3.24 -1.72 -9.05
CA ILE A 55 3.68 -3.01 -9.56
C ILE A 55 2.91 -3.40 -10.84
N SER A 56 3.64 -3.88 -11.85
CA SER A 56 3.03 -4.36 -13.10
C SER A 56 2.33 -5.71 -12.96
N ASP A 57 1.34 -5.96 -13.84
CA ASP A 57 0.61 -7.22 -13.95
C ASP A 57 1.54 -8.42 -14.08
N THR A 58 2.55 -8.27 -14.95
CA THR A 58 3.53 -9.31 -15.26
C THR A 58 4.33 -9.68 -14.02
N ARG A 59 4.69 -8.70 -13.16
CA ARG A 59 5.40 -8.95 -11.91
C ARG A 59 4.49 -9.60 -10.85
N LEU A 60 3.24 -9.16 -10.74
CA LEU A 60 2.26 -9.79 -9.86
C LEU A 60 1.96 -11.25 -10.25
N ALA A 61 1.89 -11.53 -11.55
CA ALA A 61 1.62 -12.86 -12.09
C ALA A 61 2.71 -13.89 -11.76
N LEU A 62 3.92 -13.46 -11.38
CA LEU A 62 4.98 -14.36 -10.92
C LEU A 62 4.63 -15.07 -9.60
N VAL A 63 3.75 -14.48 -8.79
CA VAL A 63 3.43 -14.97 -7.44
C VAL A 63 1.95 -15.24 -7.21
N ARG A 64 1.04 -14.64 -7.99
CA ARG A 64 -0.41 -14.78 -7.85
C ARG A 64 -1.10 -15.06 -9.18
N SER A 65 -2.10 -15.93 -9.15
CA SER A 65 -2.90 -16.24 -10.34
C SER A 65 -3.83 -15.06 -10.72
N SER A 66 -4.11 -14.91 -12.02
CA SER A 66 -5.07 -13.93 -12.51
C SER A 66 -6.47 -14.11 -11.88
N LYS A 67 -6.89 -15.36 -11.63
CA LYS A 67 -8.15 -15.67 -10.95
C LYS A 67 -8.21 -15.06 -9.54
N TYR A 68 -7.11 -15.10 -8.79
CA TYR A 68 -7.05 -14.50 -7.45
C TYR A 68 -7.14 -12.98 -7.51
N LEU A 69 -6.41 -12.35 -8.44
CA LEU A 69 -6.45 -10.89 -8.63
C LEU A 69 -7.84 -10.40 -9.04
N ASN A 70 -8.50 -11.10 -9.97
CA ASN A 70 -9.86 -10.77 -10.40
C ASN A 70 -10.88 -10.91 -9.26
N ARG A 71 -10.71 -11.91 -8.38
CA ARG A 71 -11.56 -12.06 -7.18
C ARG A 71 -11.41 -10.84 -6.27
N LEU A 72 -10.18 -10.40 -6.01
CA LEU A 72 -9.94 -9.24 -5.15
C LEU A 72 -10.50 -7.96 -5.74
N GLU A 73 -10.35 -7.76 -7.05
CA GLU A 73 -10.95 -6.62 -7.77
C GLU A 73 -12.49 -6.65 -7.68
N SER A 74 -13.12 -7.83 -7.72
CA SER A 74 -14.58 -7.95 -7.53
C SER A 74 -15.06 -7.68 -6.10
N CYS A 75 -14.15 -7.66 -5.12
CA CYS A 75 -14.44 -7.36 -3.72
C CYS A 75 -14.30 -5.87 -3.39
N LEU A 76 -13.98 -5.01 -4.36
CA LEU A 76 -13.83 -3.58 -4.12
C LEU A 76 -15.16 -2.96 -3.66
N PRO A 77 -15.19 -2.35 -2.47
CA PRO A 77 -16.39 -1.71 -1.96
C PRO A 77 -16.63 -0.34 -2.64
N GLU A 78 -17.84 0.18 -2.50
CA GLU A 78 -18.14 1.59 -2.84
C GLU A 78 -17.40 2.56 -1.90
N ASP A 79 -17.39 3.85 -2.25
CA ASP A 79 -16.76 4.88 -1.41
C ASP A 79 -17.34 4.90 0.01
N GLY A 80 -16.47 4.95 1.02
CA GLY A 80 -16.85 4.93 2.42
C GLY A 80 -17.32 3.58 2.96
N LYS A 81 -17.21 2.49 2.18
CA LYS A 81 -17.50 1.13 2.61
C LYS A 81 -16.22 0.28 2.67
N ILE A 82 -16.29 -0.80 3.45
CA ILE A 82 -15.26 -1.84 3.55
C ILE A 82 -15.83 -3.20 3.10
N CYS A 83 -15.00 -4.04 2.51
CA CYS A 83 -15.31 -5.44 2.22
C CYS A 83 -14.42 -6.34 3.08
N ARG A 84 -15.01 -7.24 3.88
CA ARG A 84 -14.24 -8.22 4.66
C ARG A 84 -13.88 -9.43 3.79
N LEU A 85 -12.60 -9.75 3.73
CA LEU A 85 -12.11 -10.98 3.07
C LEU A 85 -12.11 -12.16 4.04
N ASP A 86 -11.74 -11.90 5.29
CA ASP A 86 -11.75 -12.83 6.42
C ASP A 86 -11.91 -12.04 7.75
N ASP A 87 -11.53 -12.64 8.88
CA ASP A 87 -11.79 -12.09 10.22
C ASP A 87 -10.96 -10.84 10.53
N ASP A 88 -9.74 -10.73 10.00
CA ASP A 88 -8.78 -9.66 10.27
C ASP A 88 -8.27 -8.94 8.99
N THR A 89 -8.75 -9.34 7.81
CA THR A 89 -8.39 -8.72 6.54
C THR A 89 -9.59 -8.04 5.90
N VAL A 90 -9.44 -6.74 5.64
CA VAL A 90 -10.46 -5.92 5.00
C VAL A 90 -9.89 -5.17 3.79
N ILE A 91 -10.74 -4.98 2.79
CA ILE A 91 -10.49 -4.13 1.64
C ILE A 91 -11.25 -2.83 1.84
N SER A 92 -10.55 -1.71 1.74
CA SER A 92 -11.13 -0.38 1.65
C SER A 92 -10.95 0.18 0.24
N LYS A 93 -11.83 1.09 -0.17
CA LYS A 93 -11.59 1.85 -1.40
C LYS A 93 -10.61 2.99 -1.11
N THR A 94 -9.35 2.80 -1.48
CA THR A 94 -8.36 3.87 -1.49
C THR A 94 -8.49 4.66 -2.79
N PRO A 95 -8.47 6.01 -2.76
CA PRO A 95 -8.42 6.82 -3.97
C PRO A 95 -7.11 6.52 -4.72
N CYS A 96 -7.17 5.70 -5.76
CA CYS A 96 -6.09 5.59 -6.71
C CYS A 96 -6.19 6.78 -7.67
N PRO A 97 -5.09 7.49 -8.01
CA PRO A 97 -5.12 8.41 -9.15
C PRO A 97 -5.60 7.65 -10.39
N PRO A 98 -6.32 8.33 -11.32
CA PRO A 98 -6.92 7.68 -12.47
C PRO A 98 -5.87 6.90 -13.26
N PRO A 99 -6.20 5.69 -13.75
CA PRO A 99 -5.21 4.83 -14.38
C PRO A 99 -4.73 5.44 -15.70
N VAL A 100 -3.43 5.40 -15.94
CA VAL A 100 -2.79 5.70 -17.24
C VAL A 100 -3.01 4.54 -18.25
N PHE A 101 -3.77 3.52 -17.88
CA PHE A 101 -3.93 2.25 -18.61
C PHE A 101 -5.38 1.73 -18.57
N PRO A 102 -5.80 0.84 -19.51
CA PRO A 102 -7.21 0.54 -19.81
C PRO A 102 -7.98 -0.12 -18.62
N PRO A 103 -9.32 -0.23 -18.69
CA PRO A 103 -10.25 -0.16 -17.55
C PRO A 103 -10.37 -1.44 -16.71
N VAL A 104 -9.30 -2.21 -16.58
CA VAL A 104 -9.22 -3.31 -15.61
C VAL A 104 -8.24 -2.83 -14.54
N ARG A 105 -8.65 -2.76 -13.27
CA ARG A 105 -7.83 -2.73 -12.03
C ARG A 105 -8.07 -1.51 -11.12
N GLN A 106 -8.39 -1.79 -9.85
CA GLN A 106 -8.46 -0.81 -8.77
C GLN A 106 -7.93 -1.36 -7.42
N PHE A 107 -7.15 -2.45 -7.42
CA PHE A 107 -6.89 -3.21 -6.19
C PHE A 107 -5.47 -3.13 -5.59
N ARG A 108 -4.56 -2.32 -6.14
CA ARG A 108 -3.12 -2.65 -6.02
C ARG A 108 -2.35 -2.16 -4.80
N GLN A 109 -3.02 -1.58 -3.81
CA GLN A 109 -2.32 -0.94 -2.67
C GLN A 109 -2.85 -1.35 -1.28
N SER A 110 -3.88 -2.21 -1.21
CA SER A 110 -4.54 -2.58 0.06
C SER A 110 -4.06 -3.90 0.69
N ILE A 111 -3.05 -4.58 0.14
CA ILE A 111 -2.60 -5.92 0.63
C ILE A 111 -1.20 -5.91 1.27
N TRP A 112 -0.47 -4.80 1.25
CA TRP A 112 0.94 -4.78 1.70
C TRP A 112 1.30 -3.57 2.59
N SER A 113 0.44 -3.23 3.55
CA SER A 113 0.74 -2.32 4.67
C SER A 113 0.68 -3.05 6.01
#